data_AF-A0A067QIP8-F1
#
_entry.id   AF-A0A067QIP8-F1
#
_cell.length_a   1.000
_cell.length_b   1.000
_cell.length_c   1.000
_cell.angle_alpha   90.00
_cell.angle_beta   90.00
_cell.angle_gamma   90.00
#
_symmetry.space_group_name_H-M   'P 1'
#
loop_
_entity.id
_entity.type
_entity.pdbx_description
1 polymer ?
#
loop_
_entity_poly.entity_id
_entity_poly.type
_entity_poly.pdbx_seq_one_letter_code
_entity_poly.pdbx_strand_id
1 'polypeptide(L)'
;MKELYRQRMQYGNRLMRDMTFELVEDTVKNFTRMSLSDFEHITSLIEPKVKKIYTRFREAITVRERLVITLRFLATGDSYRSLQYLFRVSKQSISRIVTEVCDAIVEALKAV
;
A
#
# COMPACT_ATOMS: atom_id res chain seq x y z
N MET A 1 -10.26 -10.82 16.84
CA MET A 1 -9.36 -9.96 16.03
C MET A 1 -8.29 -9.41 16.96
N LYS A 2 -6.99 -9.37 16.59
CA LYS A 2 -5.94 -8.82 17.47
C LYS A 2 -6.11 -7.30 17.64
N GLU A 3 -5.90 -6.80 18.85
CA GLU A 3 -6.04 -5.37 19.18
C GLU A 3 -5.16 -4.47 18.28
N LEU A 4 -3.99 -4.97 17.89
CA LEU A 4 -3.08 -4.33 16.94
C LEU A 4 -3.78 -3.83 15.65
N TYR A 5 -4.77 -4.57 15.14
CA TYR A 5 -5.46 -4.23 13.89
C TYR A 5 -6.71 -3.37 14.09
N ARG A 6 -7.18 -3.25 15.34
CA ARG A 6 -8.39 -2.51 15.70
C ARG A 6 -8.19 -1.01 15.55
N GLN A 7 -6.96 -0.54 15.83
CA GLN A 7 -6.56 0.86 15.76
C GLN A 7 -5.70 1.18 14.52
N ARG A 8 -5.90 0.47 13.39
CA ARG A 8 -5.13 0.74 12.16
C ARG A 8 -5.23 2.22 11.73
N MET A 9 -6.41 2.81 11.80
CA MET A 9 -6.63 4.21 11.38
C MET A 9 -5.96 5.24 12.31
N GLN A 10 -5.71 4.88 13.57
CA GLN A 10 -5.08 5.79 14.54
C GLN A 10 -3.55 5.82 14.40
N TYR A 11 -2.93 4.73 13.93
CA TYR A 11 -1.47 4.59 14.01
C TYR A 11 -0.79 3.91 12.80
N GLY A 12 -1.46 3.04 12.04
CA GLY A 12 -0.87 2.31 10.91
C GLY A 12 -1.02 3.04 9.57
N ASN A 13 -2.13 3.77 9.41
CA ASN A 13 -2.40 4.60 8.23
C ASN A 13 -1.89 6.03 8.35
N ARG A 14 -1.48 6.45 9.55
CA ARG A 14 -0.93 7.80 9.77
C ARG A 14 0.35 7.98 8.98
N LEU A 15 1.30 7.05 9.07
CA LEU A 15 2.58 7.14 8.34
C LEU A 15 2.37 7.40 6.84
N MET A 16 1.45 6.68 6.19
CA MET A 16 1.18 6.92 4.77
C MET A 16 0.54 8.27 4.52
N ARG A 17 -0.48 8.61 5.30
CA ARG A 17 -1.14 9.91 5.18
C ARG A 17 -0.13 11.03 5.42
N ASP A 18 0.70 10.93 6.44
CA ASP A 18 1.72 11.92 6.82
C ASP A 18 2.79 12.01 5.71
N MET A 19 3.31 10.89 5.20
CA MET A 19 4.27 10.88 4.08
C MET A 19 3.70 11.49 2.80
N THR A 20 2.40 11.32 2.53
CA THR A 20 1.76 11.85 1.31
C THR A 20 1.30 13.31 1.52
N PHE A 21 0.90 13.68 2.73
CA PHE A 21 0.40 15.01 3.09
C PHE A 21 1.53 16.02 3.26
N GLU A 22 2.72 15.58 3.67
CA GLU A 22 3.90 16.44 3.73
C GLU A 22 4.51 16.73 2.35
N LEU A 23 4.06 16.07 1.26
CA LEU A 23 4.52 16.30 -0.12
C LEU A 23 6.05 16.38 -0.28
N VAL A 24 6.81 15.81 0.67
CA VAL A 24 8.27 15.72 0.55
C VAL A 24 8.51 14.59 -0.42
N GLU A 25 8.70 14.96 -1.69
CA GLU A 25 8.96 14.04 -2.80
C GLU A 25 10.07 13.03 -2.45
N ASP A 26 11.10 13.50 -1.72
CA ASP A 26 12.19 12.67 -1.23
C ASP A 26 11.75 11.58 -0.23
N THR A 27 10.77 11.86 0.63
CA THR A 27 10.29 10.87 1.61
C THR A 27 9.56 9.72 0.91
N VAL A 28 8.64 10.06 0.00
CA VAL A 28 7.93 9.05 -0.81
C VAL A 28 8.94 8.26 -1.63
N LYS A 29 9.84 8.95 -2.34
CA LYS A 29 10.88 8.33 -3.16
C LYS A 29 11.83 7.44 -2.37
N ASN A 30 12.24 7.84 -1.18
CA ASN A 30 13.09 6.99 -0.33
C ASN A 30 12.33 5.78 0.23
N PHE A 31 11.05 5.94 0.54
CA PHE A 31 10.24 4.88 1.12
C PHE A 31 9.80 3.83 0.10
N THR A 32 9.42 4.26 -1.11
CA THR A 32 8.89 3.41 -2.18
C THR A 32 9.89 3.10 -3.30
N ARG A 33 11.01 3.83 -3.36
CA ARG A 33 11.98 3.82 -4.49
C ARG A 33 11.38 4.27 -5.81
N MET A 34 10.31 5.06 -5.77
CA MET A 34 9.57 5.54 -6.93
C MET A 34 9.26 7.04 -6.78
N SER A 35 9.33 7.81 -7.87
CA SER A 35 8.96 9.23 -7.84
C SER A 35 7.48 9.39 -7.46
N LEU A 36 7.10 10.55 -6.91
CA LEU A 36 5.69 10.80 -6.60
C LEU A 36 4.84 10.77 -7.88
N SER A 37 5.35 11.31 -9.00
CA SER A 37 4.62 11.31 -10.26
C SER A 37 4.35 9.90 -10.79
N ASP A 38 5.36 9.02 -10.77
CA ASP A 38 5.18 7.63 -11.20
C ASP A 38 4.24 6.88 -10.25
N PHE A 39 4.34 7.17 -8.95
CA PHE A 39 3.48 6.58 -7.94
C PHE A 39 2.00 6.92 -8.19
N GLU A 40 1.68 8.19 -8.46
CA GLU A 40 0.34 8.63 -8.82
C GLU A 40 -0.14 7.99 -10.12
N HIS A 41 0.74 7.94 -11.13
CA HIS A 41 0.44 7.34 -12.42
C HIS A 41 0.08 5.86 -12.28
N ILE A 42 0.93 5.07 -11.63
CA ILE A 42 0.69 3.63 -11.37
C ILE A 42 -0.56 3.44 -10.52
N THR A 43 -0.78 4.28 -9.51
CA THR A 43 -2.01 4.23 -8.69
C THR A 43 -3.26 4.35 -9.56
N SER A 44 -3.29 5.30 -10.49
CA SER A 44 -4.44 5.50 -11.40
C SER A 44 -4.65 4.32 -12.34
N LEU A 45 -3.57 3.71 -12.83
CA LEU A 45 -3.62 2.57 -13.75
C LEU A 45 -4.17 1.30 -13.10
N ILE A 46 -3.78 1.02 -11.86
CA ILE A 46 -4.18 -0.21 -11.16
C ILE A 46 -5.49 -0.07 -10.40
N GLU A 47 -5.98 1.15 -10.16
CA GLU A 47 -7.18 1.43 -9.38
C GLU A 47 -8.38 0.57 -9.82
N PRO A 48 -8.72 0.42 -11.11
CA PRO A 48 -9.87 -0.36 -11.55
C PRO A 48 -9.86 -1.83 -11.09
N LYS A 49 -8.67 -2.41 -10.86
CA LYS A 49 -8.51 -3.83 -10.47
C LYS A 49 -8.28 -4.04 -8.99
N VAL A 50 -7.60 -3.10 -8.36
CA VAL A 50 -7.10 -3.26 -6.99
C VAL A 50 -8.04 -2.65 -5.95
N LYS A 51 -8.94 -1.76 -6.38
CA LYS A 51 -9.91 -1.09 -5.50
C LYS A 51 -10.81 -2.11 -4.82
N LYS A 52 -10.85 -2.04 -3.49
CA LYS A 52 -11.77 -2.82 -2.65
C LYS A 52 -12.86 -1.90 -2.12
N ILE A 53 -14.09 -2.41 -2.08
CA ILE A 53 -15.26 -1.68 -1.60
C ILE A 53 -15.25 -1.62 -0.07
N TYR A 54 -15.65 -0.48 0.48
CA TYR A 54 -15.88 -0.30 1.91
C TYR A 54 -16.97 -1.26 2.41
N THR A 55 -16.72 -1.93 3.53
CA THR A 55 -17.75 -2.69 4.23
C THR A 55 -18.11 -1.98 5.52
N ARG A 56 -19.38 -2.08 5.96
CA ARG A 56 -19.86 -1.48 7.22
C ARG A 56 -19.03 -1.83 8.46
N PHE A 57 -18.24 -2.89 8.40
CA PHE A 57 -17.46 -3.40 9.54
C PHE A 57 -16.01 -2.91 9.56
N ARG A 58 -15.43 -2.52 8.42
CA ARG A 58 -14.03 -2.11 8.34
C ARG A 58 -13.77 -1.26 7.10
N GLU A 59 -13.03 -0.16 7.29
CA GLU A 59 -12.49 0.60 6.17
C GLU A 59 -11.55 -0.25 5.32
N ALA A 60 -11.73 -0.13 4.01
CA ALA A 60 -10.91 -0.82 3.03
C ALA A 60 -9.45 -0.36 3.14
N ILE A 61 -8.52 -1.24 2.73
CA ILE A 61 -7.14 -0.82 2.47
C ILE A 61 -7.17 -0.14 1.10
N THR A 62 -6.87 1.15 1.08
CA THR A 62 -6.99 1.99 -0.12
C THR A 62 -5.99 1.52 -1.19
N VAL A 63 -6.24 1.86 -2.45
CA VAL A 63 -5.33 1.48 -3.55
C VAL A 63 -3.92 2.02 -3.31
N ARG A 64 -3.80 3.26 -2.82
CA ARG A 64 -2.53 3.89 -2.44
C ARG A 64 -1.79 3.09 -1.37
N GLU A 65 -2.46 2.73 -0.28
CA GLU A 65 -1.85 1.93 0.81
C GLU A 65 -1.40 0.57 0.29
N ARG A 66 -2.22 -0.08 -0.54
CA ARG A 66 -1.90 -1.38 -1.14
C ARG A 66 -0.66 -1.29 -2.03
N LEU A 67 -0.57 -0.24 -2.84
CA LEU A 67 0.60 0.01 -3.68
C LEU A 67 1.83 0.25 -2.82
N VAL A 68 1.74 1.05 -1.76
CA VAL A 68 2.91 1.38 -0.93
C VAL A 68 3.40 0.18 -0.13
N ILE A 69 2.50 -0.63 0.43
CA ILE A 69 2.86 -1.90 1.07
C ILE A 69 3.68 -2.76 0.09
N THR A 70 3.24 -2.81 -1.17
CA THR A 70 3.87 -3.60 -2.22
C THR A 70 5.22 -3.02 -2.62
N LEU A 71 5.30 -1.72 -2.91
CA LEU A 71 6.56 -1.05 -3.25
C LEU A 71 7.56 -1.13 -2.11
N ARG A 72 7.13 -0.97 -0.85
CA ARG A 72 8.01 -1.12 0.31
C ARG A 72 8.58 -2.53 0.41
N PHE A 73 7.74 -3.55 0.18
CA PHE A 73 8.17 -4.94 0.13
C PHE A 73 9.22 -5.15 -0.98
N LEU A 74 8.94 -4.69 -2.21
CA LEU A 74 9.85 -4.85 -3.35
C LEU A 74 11.16 -4.06 -3.17
N ALA A 75 11.10 -2.87 -2.60
CA ALA A 75 12.26 -2.00 -2.39
C ALA A 75 13.24 -2.51 -1.33
N THR A 76 12.77 -3.27 -0.35
CA THR A 76 13.57 -3.65 0.84
C THR A 76 13.75 -5.15 1.02
N GLY A 77 12.90 -5.99 0.42
CA GLY A 77 12.86 -7.42 0.68
C GLY A 77 12.39 -7.77 2.10
N ASP A 78 11.76 -6.84 2.81
CA ASP A 78 11.32 -7.05 4.20
C ASP A 78 10.28 -8.18 4.31
N SER A 79 10.23 -8.83 5.47
CA SER A 79 9.27 -9.89 5.73
C SER A 79 7.84 -9.37 5.90
N TYR A 80 6.84 -10.17 5.51
CA TYR A 80 5.43 -9.84 5.78
C TYR A 80 5.11 -9.70 7.28
N ARG A 81 5.93 -10.28 8.17
CA ARG A 81 5.79 -10.11 9.62
C ARG A 81 6.17 -8.70 10.05
N SER A 82 7.30 -8.17 9.55
CA SER A 82 7.72 -6.80 9.83
C SER A 82 6.72 -5.79 9.26
N LEU A 83 6.33 -5.96 7.99
CA LEU A 83 5.34 -5.10 7.33
C LEU A 83 3.99 -5.11 8.06
N GLN A 84 3.60 -6.24 8.69
CA GLN A 84 2.39 -6.31 9.49
C GLN A 84 2.40 -5.34 10.66
N TYR A 85 3.54 -5.16 11.32
CA TYR A 85 3.66 -4.21 12.43
C TYR A 85 3.69 -2.77 11.91
N LEU A 86 4.40 -2.53 10.81
CA LEU A 86 4.52 -1.21 10.19
C LEU A 86 3.15 -0.66 9.72
N PHE A 87 2.41 -1.45 8.95
CA PHE A 87 1.15 -1.02 8.35
C PHE A 87 -0.09 -1.39 9.17
N ARG A 88 0.08 -2.18 10.25
CA ARG A 88 -1.04 -2.74 11.04
C ARG A 88 -2.04 -3.50 10.18
N VAL A 89 -1.54 -4.22 9.18
CA VAL A 89 -2.28 -5.12 8.28
C VAL A 89 -1.78 -6.54 8.52
N SER A 90 -2.67 -7.54 8.64
CA SER A 90 -2.23 -8.92 8.89
C SER A 90 -1.30 -9.42 7.78
N LYS A 91 -0.30 -10.24 8.13
CA LYS A 91 0.61 -10.84 7.14
C LYS A 91 -0.11 -11.58 6.01
N GLN A 92 -1.26 -12.19 6.30
CA GLN A 92 -2.09 -12.88 5.30
C GLN A 92 -2.70 -11.90 4.30
N SER A 93 -3.20 -10.76 4.78
CA SER A 93 -3.70 -9.69 3.91
C SER A 93 -2.57 -9.05 3.11
N ILE A 94 -1.40 -8.82 3.72
CA ILE A 94 -0.22 -8.29 3.01
C ILE A 94 0.19 -9.21 1.87
N SER A 95 0.29 -10.52 2.12
CA SER A 95 0.64 -11.49 1.08
C SER A 95 -0.32 -11.42 -0.12
N ARG A 96 -1.64 -11.35 0.13
CA ARG A 96 -2.63 -11.19 -0.96
C ARG A 96 -2.52 -9.85 -1.67
N ILE A 97 -2.29 -8.77 -0.92
CA ILE A 97 -2.13 -7.42 -1.48
C ILE A 97 -0.95 -7.37 -2.43
N VAL A 98 0.21 -7.89 -2.01
CA VAL A 98 1.44 -7.88 -2.81
C VAL A 98 1.20 -8.60 -4.13
N THR A 99 0.63 -9.81 -4.11
CA THR A 99 0.32 -10.56 -5.32
C THR A 99 -0.69 -9.81 -6.22
N GLU A 100 -1.84 -9.40 -5.67
CA GLU A 100 -2.88 -8.69 -6.44
C GLU A 100 -2.36 -7.38 -7.08
N VAL A 101 -1.49 -6.65 -6.39
CA VAL A 101 -0.89 -5.40 -6.90
C VAL A 101 0.16 -5.68 -7.96
N CYS A 102 1.05 -6.65 -7.74
CA CYS A 102 2.05 -7.03 -8.75
C CYS A 102 1.38 -7.48 -10.06
N ASP A 103 0.36 -8.32 -9.99
CA ASP A 103 -0.38 -8.77 -11.16
C ASP A 103 -1.04 -7.58 -11.89
N ALA A 104 -1.67 -6.67 -11.13
CA ALA A 104 -2.29 -5.48 -11.70
C ALA A 104 -1.27 -4.54 -12.37
N ILE A 105 -0.08 -4.34 -11.78
CA ILE A 105 1.00 -3.54 -12.38
C ILE A 105 1.47 -4.17 -13.69
N VAL A 106 1.75 -5.48 -13.69
CA VAL A 106 2.23 -6.19 -14.87
C VAL A 106 1.21 -6.11 -16.00
N GLU A 107 -0.07 -6.28 -15.70
CA GLU A 107 -1.11 -6.21 -16.71
C GLU A 107 -1.33 -4.78 -17.21
N ALA A 108 -1.31 -3.78 -16.32
CA ALA A 108 -1.47 -2.38 -16.70
C ALA A 108 -0.33 -1.88 -17.60
N LEU A 109 0.91 -2.25 -17.31
CA LEU A 109 2.08 -1.80 -18.06
C LEU A 109 2.31 -2.57 -19.36
N LYS A 110 1.74 -3.76 -19.52
CA LYS A 110 1.76 -4.51 -20.80
C LYS A 110 0.75 -3.97 -21.82
N ALA A 111 -0.25 -3.24 -21.37
CA ALA A 111 -1.29 -2.67 -22.21
C ALA A 111 -0.94 -1.26 -22.76
N VAL A 112 0.25 -0.76 -22.42
CA VAL A 112 0.85 0.49 -22.91
C VAL A 112 1.85 0.16 -24.00
#